data_AF-A0A968MK52-F1
#
_entry.id   AF-A0A968MK52-F1
#
_cell.length_a   1.000
_cell.length_b   1.000
_cell.length_c   1.000
_cell.angle_alpha   90.00
_cell.angle_beta   90.00
_cell.angle_gamma   90.00
#
_symmetry.space_group_name_H-M   'P 1'
#
loop_
_entity.id
_entity.type
_entity.pdbx_description
1 polymer ?
#
loop_
_entity_poly.entity_id
_entity_poly.type
_entity_poly.pdbx_seq_one_letter_code
_entity_poly.pdbx_strand_id
1 'polypeptide(L)'
;MPVCGGGDISLTMNMTDTPIWAFHGEADNVVQSKYSIAMIQAINSHNPLVKAKLTLFPKVKHNSWTLVYNETGMGKENPGFDKFDISIYDWMYQYVNEKDR
;
A
#
# COMPACT_ATOMS: atom_id res chain seq x y z
N MET A 1 -6.70 -2.59 -0.34
CA MET A 1 -5.33 -2.71 0.17
C MET A 1 -4.58 -3.76 -0.65
N PRO A 2 -3.60 -3.38 -1.50
CA PRO A 2 -2.73 -4.33 -2.20
C PRO A 2 -1.46 -4.68 -1.40
N VAL A 3 -1.00 -5.93 -1.49
CA VAL A 3 0.26 -6.42 -0.90
C VAL A 3 1.12 -7.12 -1.96
N CYS A 4 2.42 -6.81 -2.01
CA CYS A 4 3.42 -7.46 -2.88
C CYS A 4 3.01 -7.60 -4.35
N GLY A 5 2.37 -6.55 -4.89
CA GLY A 5 1.79 -6.56 -6.22
C GLY A 5 2.40 -5.53 -7.18
N GLY A 6 1.82 -5.52 -8.37
CA GLY A 6 1.97 -4.50 -9.39
C GLY A 6 0.64 -4.32 -10.13
N GLY A 7 0.64 -3.46 -11.14
CA GLY A 7 -0.53 -3.24 -11.97
C GLY A 7 -0.17 -2.53 -13.26
N ASP A 8 -1.16 -2.39 -14.12
CA ASP A 8 -1.03 -1.57 -15.32
C ASP A 8 -1.16 -0.09 -14.93
N ILE A 9 -0.06 0.64 -15.09
CA ILE A 9 0.02 2.08 -14.78
C ILE A 9 -0.98 2.89 -15.61
N SER A 10 -1.31 2.45 -16.83
CA SER A 10 -2.27 3.15 -17.70
C SER A 10 -3.70 3.18 -17.14
N LEU A 11 -4.01 2.29 -16.19
CA LEU A 11 -5.32 2.20 -15.55
C LEU A 11 -5.42 2.99 -14.24
N THR A 12 -4.36 3.68 -13.82
CA THR A 12 -4.30 4.34 -12.51
C THR A 12 -5.26 5.53 -12.37
N MET A 13 -5.68 6.14 -13.48
CA MET A 13 -6.74 7.16 -13.47
C MET A 13 -8.07 6.61 -12.93
N ASN A 14 -8.37 5.32 -13.14
CA ASN A 14 -9.60 4.69 -12.65
C ASN A 14 -9.57 4.40 -11.14
N MET A 15 -8.45 4.70 -10.47
CA MET A 15 -8.22 4.36 -9.06
C MET A 15 -8.31 5.59 -8.15
N THR A 16 -8.53 6.80 -8.70
CA THR A 16 -8.41 8.06 -7.96
C THR A 16 -9.47 8.24 -6.86
N ASP A 17 -10.62 7.59 -7.00
CA ASP A 17 -11.73 7.69 -6.06
C ASP A 17 -11.66 6.63 -4.96
N THR A 18 -10.73 5.67 -5.07
CA THR A 18 -10.53 4.61 -4.09
C THR A 18 -9.32 4.91 -3.22
N PRO A 19 -9.48 5.02 -1.90
CA PRO A 19 -8.35 5.13 -0.98
C PRO A 19 -7.46 3.89 -1.08
N ILE A 20 -6.17 4.09 -1.38
CA ILE A 20 -5.21 3.00 -1.56
C ILE A 20 -4.06 3.17 -0.57
N TRP A 21 -3.77 2.07 0.14
CA TRP A 21 -2.55 1.90 0.91
C TRP A 21 -1.94 0.55 0.55
N ALA A 22 -0.79 0.60 -0.12
CA ALA A 22 -0.03 -0.56 -0.57
C ALA A 22 1.06 -0.95 0.44
N PHE A 23 1.38 -2.23 0.50
CA PHE A 23 2.46 -2.79 1.33
C PHE A 23 3.36 -3.70 0.51
N HIS A 24 4.67 -3.66 0.78
CA HIS A 24 5.63 -4.51 0.07
C HIS A 24 6.89 -4.81 0.89
N GLY A 25 7.49 -5.98 0.66
CA GLY A 25 8.85 -6.26 1.12
C GLY A 25 9.88 -5.57 0.21
N GLU A 26 10.81 -4.80 0.78
CA GLU A 26 11.80 -4.08 -0.03
C GLU A 26 12.81 -5.03 -0.71
N ALA A 27 13.04 -6.21 -0.12
CA ALA A 27 13.90 -7.27 -0.65
C ALA A 27 13.12 -8.37 -1.41
N ASP A 28 11.89 -8.08 -1.84
CA ASP A 28 11.10 -9.01 -2.66
C ASP A 28 11.77 -9.24 -4.02
N ASN A 29 12.14 -10.50 -4.25
CA ASN A 29 12.79 -10.98 -5.47
C ASN A 29 11.84 -11.76 -6.39
N VAL A 30 10.57 -11.92 -6.01
CA VAL A 30 9.51 -12.56 -6.81
C VAL A 30 8.74 -11.47 -7.56
N VAL A 31 8.28 -10.45 -6.84
CA VAL A 31 7.68 -9.24 -7.40
C VAL A 31 8.47 -8.06 -6.86
N GLN A 32 9.21 -7.36 -7.71
CA GLN A 32 10.07 -6.27 -7.21
C GLN A 32 9.22 -5.11 -6.69
N SER A 33 9.59 -4.57 -5.52
CA SER A 33 8.92 -3.44 -4.86
C SER A 33 8.74 -2.20 -5.76
N LYS A 34 9.63 -2.02 -6.75
CA LYS A 34 9.53 -0.97 -7.77
C LYS A 34 8.18 -0.92 -8.49
N TYR A 35 7.48 -2.05 -8.61
CA TYR A 35 6.16 -2.08 -9.24
C TYR A 35 5.09 -1.41 -8.38
N SER A 36 5.13 -1.62 -7.07
CA SER A 36 4.25 -0.88 -6.14
C SER A 36 4.63 0.60 -6.06
N ILE A 37 5.93 0.93 -6.09
CA ILE A 37 6.39 2.34 -6.14
C ILE A 37 5.82 3.04 -7.38
N ALA A 38 5.96 2.42 -8.56
CA ALA A 38 5.50 3.01 -9.81
C ALA A 38 3.98 3.21 -9.83
N MET A 39 3.20 2.24 -9.33
CA MET A 39 1.74 2.37 -9.21
C MET A 39 1.35 3.53 -8.30
N ILE A 40 1.95 3.64 -7.11
CA ILE A 40 1.60 4.68 -6.13
C ILE A 40 1.99 6.07 -6.63
N GLN A 41 3.14 6.20 -7.31
CA GLN A 41 3.54 7.44 -7.96
C GLN A 41 2.56 7.85 -9.08
N ALA A 42 2.16 6.90 -9.92
CA ALA A 42 1.22 7.16 -11.01
C ALA A 42 -0.18 7.55 -10.50
N ILE A 43 -0.73 6.82 -9.52
CA ILE A 43 -2.01 7.19 -8.89
C ILE A 43 -1.91 8.61 -8.31
N ASN A 44 -0.86 8.92 -7.56
CA ASN A 44 -0.69 10.25 -6.95
C ASN A 44 -0.49 11.36 -7.98
N SER A 45 -0.04 11.06 -9.20
CA SER A 45 0.05 12.05 -10.29
C SER A 45 -1.31 12.51 -10.83
N HIS A 46 -2.38 11.74 -10.55
CA HIS A 46 -3.75 12.06 -10.94
C HIS A 46 -4.53 12.83 -9.87
N ASN A 47 -3.88 13.30 -8.79
CA ASN A 47 -4.53 14.01 -7.67
C ASN A 47 -5.74 13.23 -7.11
N PRO A 48 -5.51 12.01 -6.56
CA PRO A 48 -6.59 11.18 -6.06
C PRO A 48 -7.30 11.83 -4.86
N LEU A 49 -8.55 11.45 -4.61
CA LEU A 49 -9.36 11.95 -3.50
C LEU A 49 -8.64 11.78 -2.15
N VAL A 50 -7.99 10.62 -1.99
CA VAL A 50 -7.09 10.33 -0.87
C VAL A 50 -5.72 10.00 -1.43
N LYS A 51 -4.69 10.68 -0.93
CA LYS A 51 -3.30 10.41 -1.32
C LYS A 51 -2.97 8.93 -1.11
N ALA A 52 -2.56 8.26 -2.18
CA ALA A 52 -2.22 6.85 -2.12
C ALA A 52 -0.94 6.64 -1.31
N LYS A 53 -0.98 5.71 -0.36
CA LYS A 53 0.12 5.39 0.56
C LYS A 53 0.88 4.14 0.10
N LEU A 54 2.18 4.10 0.38
CA LEU A 54 3.03 2.91 0.25
C LEU A 54 3.87 2.73 1.52
N THR A 55 3.80 1.56 2.13
CA THR A 55 4.72 1.12 3.18
C THR A 55 5.65 0.04 2.63
N LEU A 56 6.96 0.25 2.78
CA LEU A 56 7.98 -0.76 2.47
C LEU A 56 8.61 -1.29 3.75
N PHE A 57 8.82 -2.61 3.82
CA PHE A 57 9.53 -3.23 4.94
C PHE A 57 10.96 -3.60 4.52
N PRO A 58 12.00 -2.98 5.12
CA PRO A 58 13.39 -3.28 4.82
C PRO A 58 13.71 -4.75 5.09
N LYS A 59 14.52 -5.38 4.24
CA LYS A 59 14.98 -6.78 4.36
C LYS A 59 13.89 -7.86 4.28
N VAL A 60 12.62 -7.47 4.15
CA VAL A 60 11.51 -8.41 3.97
C VAL A 60 11.43 -8.80 2.50
N LYS A 61 11.34 -10.11 2.24
CA LYS A 61 11.17 -10.67 0.90
C LYS A 61 9.68 -10.70 0.52
N HIS A 62 9.26 -11.69 -0.26
CA HIS A 62 7.90 -11.76 -0.80
C HIS A 62 6.78 -11.77 0.27
N ASN A 63 6.97 -12.45 1.40
CA ASN A 63 5.93 -12.56 2.43
C ASN A 63 5.87 -11.32 3.35
N SER A 64 5.43 -10.17 2.83
CA SER A 64 5.17 -8.99 3.66
C SER A 64 3.76 -8.99 4.28
N TRP A 65 2.81 -9.74 3.72
CA TRP A 65 1.44 -9.78 4.21
C TRP A 65 1.32 -10.31 5.64
N THR A 66 2.19 -11.23 6.08
CA THR A 66 2.23 -11.65 7.49
C THR A 66 2.47 -10.49 8.45
N LEU A 67 3.35 -9.53 8.08
CA LEU A 67 3.61 -8.36 8.92
C LEU A 67 2.43 -7.40 8.97
N VAL A 68 1.70 -7.28 7.86
CA VAL A 68 0.55 -6.39 7.73
C VAL A 68 -0.66 -6.95 8.47
N TYR A 69 -1.07 -8.18 8.16
CA TYR A 69 -2.28 -8.78 8.75
C TYR A 69 -2.13 -9.12 10.23
N ASN A 70 -0.93 -9.47 10.67
CA ASN A 70 -0.67 -9.68 12.10
C ASN A 70 -0.25 -8.39 12.82
N GLU A 71 -0.23 -7.25 12.13
CA GLU A 71 0.14 -5.93 12.66
C GLU A 71 1.57 -5.83 13.24
N THR A 72 2.35 -6.91 13.16
CA THR A 72 3.73 -6.99 13.66
C THR A 72 4.74 -6.17 12.85
N GLY A 73 4.33 -5.60 11.71
CA GLY A 73 5.13 -4.72 10.87
C GLY A 73 5.19 -3.26 11.34
N MET A 74 4.32 -2.85 12.26
CA MET A 74 4.27 -1.45 12.71
C MET A 74 5.60 -1.00 13.32
N GLY A 75 6.11 0.15 12.88
CA GLY A 75 7.40 0.69 13.30
C GLY A 75 8.62 -0.03 12.73
N LYS A 76 8.42 -0.96 11.77
CA LYS A 76 9.49 -1.68 11.07
C LYS A 76 9.61 -1.28 9.61
N GLU A 77 8.82 -0.31 9.17
CA GLU A 77 8.86 0.23 7.82
C GLU A 77 10.14 1.02 7.52
N ASN A 78 10.38 1.23 6.23
CA ASN A 78 11.40 2.14 5.73
C ASN A 78 10.94 3.59 5.99
N PRO A 79 11.72 4.42 6.70
CA PRO A 79 11.32 5.78 7.07
C PRO A 79 11.20 6.75 5.88
N GLY A 80 11.66 6.36 4.68
CA GLY A 80 11.44 7.11 3.44
C GLY A 80 10.05 6.92 2.82
N PHE A 81 9.20 6.07 3.41
CA PHE A 81 7.89 5.68 2.92
C PHE A 81 6.80 5.89 3.99
N ASP A 82 5.53 5.63 3.66
CA ASP A 82 4.43 5.88 4.57
C ASP A 82 4.48 4.95 5.79
N LYS A 83 4.28 5.55 6.96
CA LYS A 83 4.31 4.87 8.25
C LYS A 83 3.16 3.87 8.37
N PHE A 84 3.46 2.68 8.90
CA PHE A 84 2.45 1.72 9.36
C PHE A 84 2.20 1.92 10.86
N ASP A 85 1.31 2.87 11.18
CA ASP A 85 1.03 3.37 12.53
C ASP A 85 -0.42 3.18 12.99
N ILE A 86 -1.26 2.64 12.12
CA ILE A 86 -2.64 2.25 12.41
C ILE A 86 -2.87 0.87 11.80
N SER A 87 -3.69 0.05 12.48
CA SER A 87 -4.14 -1.24 11.95
C SER A 87 -4.66 -1.08 10.53
N ILE A 88 -4.37 -2.06 9.66
CA ILE A 88 -4.92 -2.02 8.32
C ILE A 88 -6.45 -2.17 8.33
N TYR A 89 -6.99 -2.87 9.33
CA TYR A 89 -8.43 -3.03 9.51
C TYR A 89 -9.08 -1.71 9.90
N ASP A 90 -8.50 -0.99 10.88
CA ASP A 90 -8.99 0.32 11.29
C ASP A 90 -8.88 1.34 10.15
N TRP A 91 -7.76 1.34 9.41
CA TRP A 91 -7.61 2.22 8.25
C TRP A 91 -8.65 1.93 7.18
N MET A 92 -8.90 0.66 6.85
CA MET A 92 -9.95 0.29 5.89
C MET A 92 -11.33 0.73 6.39
N TYR A 93 -11.61 0.60 7.69
CA TYR A 93 -12.88 0.99 8.30
C TYR A 93 -13.20 2.50 8.16
N GLN A 94 -12.18 3.35 8.10
CA GLN A 94 -12.35 4.79 7.85
C GLN A 94 -12.99 5.09 6.50
N TYR A 95 -12.84 4.21 5.52
CA TYR A 95 -13.28 4.41 4.13
C TYR A 95 -14.38 3.43 3.69
N VAL A 96 -15.01 2.73 4.64
CA VAL A 96 -16.22 1.95 4.36
C VAL A 96 -17.34 2.90 3.96
N ASN A 97 -17.99 2.61 2.83
CA ASN A 97 -19.11 3.41 2.35
C ASN A 97 -20.25 3.43 3.37
N GLU A 98 -20.96 4.55 3.47
CA GLU A 98 -22.11 4.70 4.37
C GLU A 98 -23.23 3.66 4.12
N LYS A 99 -23.31 3.09 2.92
CA LYS A 99 -24.27 2.02 2.59
C LYS A 99 -23.90 0.64 3.15
N ASP A 100 -22.65 0.48 3.58
CA ASP A 100 -22.10 -0.75 4.15
C ASP A 100 -21.87 -0.62 5.67
N ARG A 101 -22.34 0.47 6.29
CA ARG A 101 -22.32 0.72 7.75
C ARG A 101 -23.65 0.40 8.40
#